data_AF-A0A1I1NR27-F1
#
_entry.id   AF-A0A1I1NR27-F1
#
_cell.length_a   1.000
_cell.length_b   1.000
_cell.length_c   1.000
_cell.angle_alpha   90.00
_cell.angle_beta   90.00
_cell.angle_gamma   90.00
#
_symmetry.space_group_name_H-M   'P 1'
#
loop_
_entity.id
_entity.type
_entity.pdbx_description
1 polymer ?
#
loop_
_entity_poly.entity_id
_entity_poly.type
_entity_poly.pdbx_seq_one_letter_code
_entity_poly.pdbx_strand_id
1 'polypeptide(L)'
;MLAAITVACAPKNNQKQTSTKMPMPGSDRDEHGCIGSAGYTWSVTKKKCVRVWEDLDLKLLPTDTKDATFSAVIFSGQKDTAEVFVPSLRQSLLLKASDKDTWSGGNGWKLSKTANGAQLLKDNAIIYKSE
;
A
#
# COMPACT_ATOMS: atom_id res chain seq x y z
N MET A 1 -71.68 -25.46 -16.32
CA MET A 1 -71.10 -24.27 -16.97
C MET A 1 -70.00 -23.73 -16.08
N LEU A 2 -68.80 -23.58 -16.63
CA LEU A 2 -67.62 -23.03 -15.98
C LEU A 2 -67.79 -21.53 -15.69
N ALA A 3 -67.32 -21.06 -14.54
CA ALA A 3 -66.70 -19.73 -14.40
C ALA A 3 -65.83 -19.69 -13.13
N ALA A 4 -64.51 -19.80 -13.30
CA ALA A 4 -63.52 -19.52 -12.27
C ALA A 4 -63.25 -18.01 -12.25
N ILE A 5 -63.37 -17.36 -11.09
CA ILE A 5 -63.00 -15.95 -10.91
C ILE A 5 -61.72 -15.93 -10.06
N THR A 6 -60.60 -15.74 -10.73
CA THR A 6 -59.28 -15.64 -10.12
C THR A 6 -59.11 -14.28 -9.45
N VAL A 7 -58.89 -14.29 -8.14
CA VAL A 7 -58.36 -13.14 -7.41
C VAL A 7 -56.88 -13.03 -7.76
N ALA A 8 -56.50 -11.98 -8.49
CA ALA A 8 -55.10 -11.62 -8.75
C ALA A 8 -54.87 -10.17 -8.30
N CYS A 9 -54.48 -9.98 -7.03
CA CYS A 9 -53.78 -8.76 -6.63
C CYS A 9 -52.30 -8.96 -6.96
N ALA A 10 -51.79 -8.15 -7.89
CA ALA A 10 -50.40 -8.15 -8.30
C ALA A 10 -49.47 -7.80 -7.11
N PRO A 11 -48.30 -8.46 -6.96
CA PRO A 11 -47.26 -7.92 -6.12
C PRO A 11 -46.76 -6.62 -6.77
N LYS A 12 -46.89 -5.50 -6.06
CA LYS A 12 -46.12 -4.29 -6.39
C LYS A 12 -44.66 -4.66 -6.23
N ASN A 13 -44.01 -4.98 -7.36
CA ASN A 13 -42.58 -5.18 -7.46
C ASN A 13 -41.91 -3.87 -7.04
N ASN A 14 -41.55 -3.77 -5.75
CA ASN A 14 -40.72 -2.71 -5.22
C ASN A 14 -39.30 -2.98 -5.72
N GLN A 15 -39.07 -2.67 -7.00
CA GLN A 15 -37.75 -2.55 -7.57
C GLN A 15 -37.07 -1.43 -6.80
N LYS A 16 -36.37 -1.78 -5.72
CA LYS A 16 -35.37 -0.92 -5.09
C LYS A 16 -34.30 -0.73 -6.14
N GLN A 17 -34.50 0.27 -6.99
CA GLN A 17 -33.59 0.69 -8.04
C GLN A 17 -32.33 1.16 -7.33
N THR A 18 -31.43 0.22 -7.04
CA THR A 18 -30.05 0.55 -6.72
C THR A 18 -29.47 1.07 -8.03
N SER A 19 -29.63 2.36 -8.28
CA SER A 19 -28.81 3.06 -9.25
C SER A 19 -27.37 2.78 -8.84
N THR A 20 -26.65 1.99 -9.63
CA THR A 20 -25.22 1.79 -9.48
C THR A 20 -24.55 3.10 -9.88
N LYS A 21 -24.59 4.09 -8.97
CA LYS A 21 -23.84 5.33 -9.11
C LYS A 21 -22.39 4.91 -9.07
N MET A 22 -21.73 4.96 -10.22
CA MET A 22 -20.29 4.73 -10.30
C MET A 22 -19.62 5.64 -9.26
N PRO A 23 -18.69 5.11 -8.44
CA PRO A 23 -17.91 5.94 -7.54
C PRO A 23 -17.24 7.06 -8.34
N MET A 24 -17.28 8.29 -7.83
CA MET A 24 -16.58 9.39 -8.48
C MET A 24 -15.06 9.17 -8.32
N PRO A 25 -14.22 9.53 -9.30
CA PRO A 25 -12.77 9.45 -9.13
C PRO A 25 -12.33 10.12 -7.83
N GLY A 26 -11.44 9.45 -7.08
CA GLY A 26 -10.94 9.93 -5.79
C GLY A 26 -11.92 9.81 -4.62
N SER A 27 -12.99 9.02 -4.75
CA SER A 27 -13.89 8.70 -3.63
C SER A 27 -13.38 7.56 -2.73
N ASP A 28 -12.19 7.04 -2.98
CA ASP A 28 -11.55 5.89 -2.32
C ASP A 28 -10.54 6.32 -1.24
N ARG A 29 -10.93 7.29 -0.41
CA ARG A 29 -10.11 7.72 0.74
C ARG A 29 -10.02 6.60 1.78
N ASP A 30 -8.81 6.31 2.24
CA ASP A 30 -8.57 5.43 3.38
C ASP A 30 -8.81 6.15 4.74
N GLU A 31 -8.52 5.45 5.84
CA GLU A 31 -8.68 5.95 7.22
C GLU A 31 -7.84 7.20 7.51
N HIS A 32 -6.77 7.42 6.76
CA HIS A 32 -5.90 8.59 6.86
C HIS A 32 -6.28 9.70 5.86
N GLY A 33 -7.30 9.46 5.02
CA GLY A 33 -7.73 10.38 3.97
C GLY A 33 -6.90 10.28 2.69
N CYS A 34 -6.04 9.27 2.55
CA CYS A 34 -5.22 9.08 1.36
C CYS A 34 -6.04 8.49 0.22
N ILE A 35 -5.87 9.04 -0.98
CA ILE A 35 -6.57 8.59 -2.19
C ILE A 35 -5.66 7.57 -2.91
N GLY A 36 -5.90 6.28 -2.64
CA GLY A 36 -5.07 5.21 -3.18
C GLY A 36 -5.06 5.16 -4.71
N SER A 37 -6.20 5.40 -5.36
CA SER A 37 -6.33 5.46 -6.82
C SER A 37 -5.50 6.58 -7.47
N ALA A 38 -5.16 7.62 -6.72
CA ALA A 38 -4.27 8.71 -7.15
C ALA A 38 -2.81 8.43 -6.78
N GLY A 39 -2.50 7.26 -6.20
CA GLY A 39 -1.15 6.85 -5.83
C GLY A 39 -0.69 7.32 -4.45
N TYR A 40 -1.60 7.89 -3.65
CA TYR A 40 -1.27 8.33 -2.30
C TYR A 40 -1.33 7.18 -1.31
N THR A 41 -0.33 7.09 -0.44
CA THR A 41 -0.29 6.18 0.69
C THR A 41 0.11 6.93 1.96
N TRP A 42 -0.36 6.46 3.11
CA TRP A 42 0.00 7.07 4.38
C TRP A 42 1.46 6.78 4.73
N SER A 43 2.25 7.83 4.98
CA SER A 43 3.57 7.70 5.59
C SER A 43 3.47 8.02 7.08
N VAL A 44 3.84 7.04 7.90
CA VAL A 44 3.88 7.20 9.37
C VAL A 44 4.97 8.19 9.77
N THR A 45 6.12 8.16 9.08
CA THR A 45 7.25 9.03 9.40
C THR A 45 7.01 10.48 9.00
N LYS A 46 6.33 10.73 7.87
CA LYS A 46 6.00 12.09 7.40
C LYS A 46 4.68 12.61 7.94
N LYS A 47 3.81 11.73 8.47
CA LYS A 47 2.45 12.05 8.96
C LYS A 47 1.60 12.74 7.89
N LYS A 48 1.73 12.30 6.64
CA LYS A 48 0.96 12.78 5.50
C LYS A 48 0.80 11.66 4.47
N CYS A 49 -0.17 11.84 3.59
CA CYS A 49 -0.26 11.06 2.37
C CYS A 49 0.90 11.45 1.43
N VAL A 50 1.65 10.46 0.96
CA VAL A 50 2.80 10.62 0.08
C VAL A 50 2.63 9.81 -1.19
N ARG A 51 3.30 10.21 -2.26
CA ARG A 51 3.49 9.37 -3.44
C ARG A 51 4.90 8.82 -3.36
N VAL A 52 5.03 7.51 -3.18
CA VAL A 52 6.31 6.87 -2.85
C VAL A 52 7.37 6.98 -3.94
N TRP A 53 7.02 7.39 -5.16
CA TRP A 53 7.97 7.71 -6.24
C TRP A 53 8.40 9.17 -6.28
N GLU A 54 7.72 10.06 -5.55
CA GLU A 54 8.02 11.50 -5.47
C GLU A 54 8.71 11.86 -4.15
N ASP A 55 8.28 11.25 -3.04
CA ASP A 55 8.73 11.58 -1.67
C ASP A 55 9.82 10.61 -1.12
N LEU A 56 10.42 9.73 -1.94
CA LEU A 56 11.40 8.75 -1.48
C LEU A 56 12.80 9.32 -1.21
N ASP A 57 13.51 8.70 -0.27
CA ASP A 57 14.94 8.92 -0.03
C ASP A 57 15.80 7.87 -0.74
N LEU A 58 15.33 6.61 -0.84
CA LEU A 58 16.02 5.55 -1.60
C LEU A 58 15.04 4.72 -2.44
N LYS A 59 15.47 4.42 -3.67
CA LYS A 59 14.82 3.48 -4.58
C LYS A 59 15.64 2.19 -4.60
N LEU A 60 14.98 1.06 -4.34
CA LEU A 60 15.61 -0.26 -4.37
C LEU A 60 14.92 -1.13 -5.43
N LEU A 61 15.70 -1.69 -6.34
CA LEU A 61 15.23 -2.63 -7.34
C LEU A 61 15.21 -4.05 -6.80
N PRO A 62 14.26 -4.89 -7.23
CA PRO A 62 14.21 -6.28 -6.84
C PRO A 62 15.46 -7.01 -7.33
N THR A 63 15.92 -8.02 -6.57
CA THR A 63 17.02 -8.88 -7.01
C THR A 63 16.55 -9.98 -7.98
N ASP A 64 15.29 -10.42 -7.89
CA ASP A 64 14.61 -11.24 -8.90
C ASP A 64 13.82 -10.33 -9.86
N THR A 65 13.99 -10.53 -11.16
CA THR A 65 13.38 -9.68 -12.19
C THR A 65 11.91 -9.99 -12.45
N LYS A 66 11.34 -11.03 -11.82
CA LYS A 66 9.93 -11.38 -11.95
C LYS A 66 8.97 -10.31 -11.43
N ASP A 67 9.40 -9.54 -10.43
CA ASP A 67 8.61 -8.50 -9.79
C ASP A 67 9.23 -7.13 -10.01
N ALA A 68 9.18 -6.61 -11.24
CA ALA A 68 9.85 -5.36 -11.69
C ALA A 68 9.43 -4.05 -10.95
N THR A 69 8.72 -4.15 -9.83
CA THR A 69 8.31 -3.00 -9.01
C THR A 69 9.37 -2.73 -7.94
N PHE A 70 9.83 -1.48 -7.86
CA PHE A 70 10.81 -1.05 -6.87
C PHE A 70 10.21 -1.00 -5.45
N SER A 71 11.07 -1.15 -4.45
CA SER A 71 10.77 -0.82 -3.06
C SER A 71 11.27 0.60 -2.74
N ALA A 72 10.47 1.38 -2.03
CA ALA A 72 10.78 2.77 -1.67
C ALA A 72 11.14 2.86 -0.20
N VAL A 73 12.13 3.68 0.14
CA VAL A 73 12.50 3.99 1.53
C VAL A 73 12.32 5.46 1.80
N ILE A 74 11.68 5.79 2.92
CA ILE A 74 11.57 7.13 3.49
C ILE A 74 12.18 7.09 4.90
N PHE A 75 13.18 7.92 5.17
CA PHE A 75 13.72 8.07 6.51
C PHE A 75 12.93 9.10 7.30
N SER A 76 12.80 8.86 8.61
CA SER A 76 12.38 9.88 9.55
C SER A 76 13.38 11.05 9.56
N GLY A 77 12.94 12.24 9.99
CA GLY A 77 13.83 13.41 10.06
C GLY A 77 15.08 13.19 10.93
N GLN A 78 14.97 12.36 11.97
CA GLN A 78 16.09 11.99 12.83
C GLN A 78 16.89 10.77 12.32
N LYS A 79 16.41 10.11 11.25
CA LYS A 79 16.96 8.87 10.68
C LYS A 79 16.98 7.68 11.65
N ASP A 80 16.26 7.76 12.77
CA ASP A 80 16.06 6.68 13.74
C ASP A 80 15.12 5.58 13.20
N THR A 81 14.35 5.90 12.15
CA THR A 81 13.38 5.00 11.52
C THR A 81 13.52 5.08 10.01
N ALA A 82 13.58 3.92 9.36
CA ALA A 82 13.40 3.76 7.92
C ALA A 82 12.01 3.17 7.68
N GLU A 83 11.14 3.96 7.07
CA GLU A 83 9.83 3.50 6.58
C GLU A 83 10.01 2.93 5.17
N VAL A 84 9.73 1.65 5.01
CA VAL A 84 9.98 0.91 3.76
C VAL A 84 8.66 0.46 3.15
N PHE A 85 8.41 0.86 1.91
CA PHE A 85 7.24 0.49 1.12
C PHE A 85 7.60 -0.66 0.19
N VAL A 86 7.24 -1.87 0.60
CA VAL A 86 7.44 -3.08 -0.20
C VAL A 86 6.14 -3.37 -0.97
N PRO A 87 6.17 -3.51 -2.31
CA PRO A 87 4.96 -3.69 -3.12
C PRO A 87 4.06 -4.86 -2.72
N SER A 88 4.64 -5.95 -2.19
CA SER A 88 3.91 -7.13 -1.74
C SER A 88 3.24 -6.97 -0.36
N LEU A 89 3.48 -5.85 0.32
CA LEU A 89 2.93 -5.57 1.64
C LEU A 89 1.88 -4.45 1.54
N ARG A 90 0.76 -4.63 2.26
CA ARG A 90 -0.29 -3.59 2.34
C ARG A 90 0.12 -2.37 3.15
N GLN A 91 0.96 -2.55 4.15
CA GLN A 91 1.43 -1.49 5.04
C GLN A 91 2.95 -1.33 4.91
N SER A 92 3.42 -0.11 5.12
CA SER A 92 4.85 0.16 5.19
C SER A 92 5.48 -0.53 6.41
N LEU A 93 6.74 -0.92 6.28
CA LEU A 93 7.54 -1.45 7.36
C LEU A 93 8.21 -0.29 8.09
N LEU A 94 8.16 -0.28 9.42
CA LEU A 94 8.93 0.66 10.24
C LEU A 94 10.14 -0.05 10.82
N LEU A 95 11.29 0.12 10.16
CA LEU A 95 12.55 -0.45 10.62
C LEU A 95 13.27 0.57 11.51
N LYS A 96 13.65 0.15 12.72
CA LYS A 96 14.36 1.01 13.68
C LYS A 96 15.87 0.90 13.50
N ALA A 97 16.55 2.03 13.61
CA ALA A 97 18.00 2.08 13.54
C ALA A 97 18.61 1.14 14.58
N SER A 98 19.41 0.20 14.12
CA SER A 98 20.25 -0.67 14.95
C SER A 98 21.65 -0.06 15.11
N ASP A 99 22.12 0.64 14.07
CA ASP A 99 23.34 1.44 14.07
C ASP A 99 23.23 2.54 12.98
N LYS A 100 24.34 3.20 12.63
CA LYS A 100 24.36 4.30 11.65
C LYS A 100 23.97 3.91 10.22
N ASP A 101 24.11 2.63 9.86
CA ASP A 101 23.96 2.10 8.51
C ASP A 101 22.96 0.95 8.44
N THR A 102 22.43 0.48 9.57
CA THR A 102 21.49 -0.65 9.65
C THR A 102 20.19 -0.27 10.35
N TRP A 103 19.05 -0.64 9.74
CA TRP A 103 17.73 -0.59 10.34
C TRP A 103 17.08 -1.97 10.31
N SER A 104 16.42 -2.37 11.39
CA SER A 104 15.82 -3.71 11.52
C SER A 104 14.42 -3.64 12.12
N GLY A 105 13.57 -4.61 11.79
CA GLY A 105 12.20 -4.68 12.31
C GLY A 105 11.29 -5.63 11.52
N GLY A 106 10.00 -5.59 11.82
CA GLY A 106 8.96 -6.20 10.97
C GLY A 106 9.01 -7.72 10.77
N ASN A 107 9.44 -8.52 11.75
CA ASN A 107 9.64 -9.97 11.63
C ASN A 107 10.73 -10.33 10.62
N GLY A 108 11.99 -9.96 10.86
CA GLY A 108 13.13 -10.42 10.05
C GLY A 108 13.47 -9.54 8.84
N TRP A 109 12.95 -8.31 8.76
CA TRP A 109 13.38 -7.34 7.76
C TRP A 109 14.56 -6.53 8.26
N LYS A 110 15.46 -6.22 7.33
CA LYS A 110 16.63 -5.39 7.59
C LYS A 110 16.97 -4.55 6.36
N LEU A 111 17.16 -3.25 6.55
CA LEU A 111 17.75 -2.35 5.58
C LEU A 111 19.20 -2.10 5.99
N SER A 112 20.15 -2.29 5.08
CA SER A 112 21.57 -2.00 5.31
C SER A 112 22.10 -1.09 4.22
N LYS A 113 22.78 -0.02 4.61
CA LYS A 113 23.68 0.71 3.71
C LYS A 113 24.97 -0.06 3.52
N THR A 114 25.56 0.09 2.36
CA THR A 114 26.79 -0.55 1.90
C THR A 114 27.62 0.47 1.12
N ALA A 115 28.85 0.12 0.72
CA ALA A 115 29.65 0.98 -0.15
C ALA A 115 29.00 1.26 -1.52
N ASN A 116 28.14 0.34 -1.99
CA ASN A 116 27.52 0.36 -3.30
C ASN A 116 26.01 0.71 -3.23
N GLY A 117 25.59 1.51 -2.25
CA GLY A 117 24.19 1.88 -2.05
C GLY A 117 23.57 1.14 -0.87
N ALA A 118 22.35 0.63 -1.01
CA ALA A 118 21.62 -0.03 0.07
C ALA A 118 21.01 -1.37 -0.36
N GLN A 119 20.74 -2.22 0.63
CA GLN A 119 20.14 -3.54 0.46
C GLN A 119 19.01 -3.72 1.46
N LEU A 120 17.88 -4.23 0.99
CA LEU A 120 16.78 -4.68 1.83
C LEU A 120 16.78 -6.21 1.87
N LEU A 121 16.79 -6.74 3.08
CA LEU A 121 16.83 -8.16 3.37
C LEU A 121 15.55 -8.60 4.06
N LYS A 122 15.15 -9.84 3.78
CA LYS A 122 14.12 -10.58 4.51
C LYS A 122 14.70 -11.95 4.90
N ASP A 123 14.72 -12.25 6.19
CA ASP A 123 15.23 -13.50 6.74
C ASP A 123 16.65 -13.81 6.23
N ASN A 124 17.51 -12.78 6.22
CA ASN A 124 18.89 -12.75 5.71
C ASN A 124 19.09 -12.91 4.19
N ALA A 125 18.03 -13.04 3.40
CA ALA A 125 18.12 -13.00 1.94
C ALA A 125 17.98 -11.57 1.41
N ILE A 126 18.87 -11.14 0.49
CA ILE A 126 18.76 -9.83 -0.18
C ILE A 126 17.67 -9.93 -1.26
N ILE A 127 16.60 -9.15 -1.08
CA ILE A 127 15.43 -9.15 -1.96
C ILE A 127 15.30 -7.86 -2.76
N TYR A 128 15.85 -6.76 -2.25
CA TYR A 128 16.01 -5.52 -3.02
C TYR A 128 17.39 -4.90 -2.79
N LYS A 129 17.89 -4.17 -3.78
CA LYS A 129 19.15 -3.42 -3.71
C LYS A 129 19.09 -2.13 -4.52
N SER A 130 19.96 -1.17 -4.22
CA SER A 130 20.20 -0.04 -5.10
C SER A 130 20.65 -0.49 -6.50
N GLU A 131 20.37 0.35 -7.50
CA GLU A 131 20.93 0.21 -8.86
C GLU A 131 22.46 0.14 -8.84
#